data_AF-A0A2G8JJ83-F1
#
_entry.id   AF-A0A2G8JJ83-F1
#
_cell.length_a   1.000
_cell.length_b   1.000
_cell.length_c   1.000
_cell.angle_alpha   90.00
_cell.angle_beta   90.00
_cell.angle_gamma   90.00
#
_symmetry.space_group_name_H-M   'P 1'
#
loop_
_entity.id
_entity.type
_entity.pdbx_description
1 polymer ?
#
loop_
_entity_poly.entity_id
_entity_poly.type
_entity_poly.pdbx_seq_one_letter_code
_entity_poly.pdbx_strand_id
1 'polypeptide(L)'
;MSVLARTDATSPITVYTKGAPEKIASLCDPETVPHNFKGILESHTRKGFRVIGLATKVLATDVTFTEADQTNRTKLESGLSFVGLLVMQNQLKPETVKVFHQLHYAEKRTIMLTGKVRIG
;
A
#
# COMPACT_ATOMS: atom_id res chain seq x y z
N MET A 1 -4.34 -5.63 -4.58
CA MET A 1 -5.64 -6.22 -4.21
C MET A 1 -6.68 -5.18 -4.49
N SER A 2 -7.74 -5.55 -5.20
CA SER A 2 -8.79 -4.62 -5.60
C SER A 2 -10.16 -5.14 -5.20
N VAL A 3 -11.08 -4.23 -4.93
CA VAL A 3 -12.48 -4.52 -4.65
C VAL A 3 -13.37 -3.60 -5.47
N LEU A 4 -14.51 -4.12 -5.92
CA LEU A 4 -15.59 -3.33 -6.48
C LEU A 4 -16.57 -3.01 -5.36
N ALA A 5 -16.96 -1.75 -5.24
CA ALA A 5 -17.94 -1.33 -4.25
C ALA A 5 -18.89 -0.29 -4.86
N ARG A 6 -20.12 -0.28 -4.35
CA ARG A 6 -21.16 0.68 -4.70
C ARG A 6 -22.01 0.91 -3.46
N THR A 7 -22.40 2.16 -3.22
CA THR A 7 -23.13 2.57 -2.00
C THR A 7 -24.62 2.28 -2.07
N ASP A 8 -25.26 2.55 -3.20
CA ASP A 8 -26.66 2.24 -3.47
C ASP A 8 -26.86 1.85 -4.95
N ALA A 9 -28.05 1.40 -5.34
CA ALA A 9 -28.29 0.93 -6.72
C ALA A 9 -28.04 2.02 -7.80
N THR A 10 -28.15 3.30 -7.43
CA THR A 10 -28.02 4.47 -8.29
C THR A 10 -26.60 5.03 -8.36
N SER A 11 -25.73 4.70 -7.41
CA SER A 11 -24.35 5.20 -7.38
C SER A 11 -23.47 4.49 -8.40
N PRO A 12 -22.46 5.18 -8.96
CA PRO A 12 -21.50 4.53 -9.84
C PRO A 12 -20.68 3.49 -9.06
N ILE A 13 -20.24 2.45 -9.78
CA ILE A 13 -19.36 1.43 -9.20
C ILE A 13 -17.96 2.01 -9.08
N THR A 14 -17.36 1.83 -7.90
CA THR A 14 -16.01 2.29 -7.62
C THR A 14 -15.07 1.11 -7.41
N VAL A 15 -13.95 1.11 -8.12
CA VAL A 15 -12.82 0.23 -7.90
C VAL A 15 -11.96 0.85 -6.80
N TYR A 16 -11.66 0.08 -5.76
CA TYR A 16 -10.67 0.45 -4.75
C TYR A 16 -9.50 -0.52 -4.82
N THR A 17 -8.28 0.01 -4.92
CA THR A 17 -7.07 -0.80 -5.04
C THR A 17 -6.07 -0.42 -3.96
N LYS A 18 -5.53 -1.43 -3.28
CA LYS A 18 -4.44 -1.30 -2.30
C LYS A 18 -3.28 -2.24 -2.60
N GLY A 19 -2.06 -1.80 -2.32
CA GLY A 19 -0.86 -2.59 -2.62
C GLY A 19 0.45 -1.91 -2.26
N ALA A 20 1.56 -2.47 -2.78
CA ALA A 20 2.86 -1.82 -2.68
C ALA A 20 2.79 -0.43 -3.32
N PRO A 21 3.29 0.61 -2.66
CA PRO A 21 3.12 1.99 -3.10
C PRO A 21 3.65 2.24 -4.52
N GLU A 22 4.80 1.67 -4.88
CA GLU A 22 5.39 1.77 -6.22
C GLU A 22 4.50 1.10 -7.27
N LYS A 23 3.95 -0.07 -6.93
CA LYS A 23 3.04 -0.80 -7.83
C LYS A 23 1.75 -0.02 -8.04
N ILE A 24 1.20 0.58 -6.98
CA ILE A 24 -0.02 1.39 -7.07
C ILE A 24 0.23 2.64 -7.92
N ALA A 25 1.32 3.36 -7.69
CA ALA A 25 1.69 4.51 -8.51
C ALA A 25 1.81 4.13 -10.00
N SER A 26 2.40 2.97 -10.32
CA SER A 26 2.51 2.49 -11.71
C SER A 26 1.17 2.15 -12.39
N LEU A 27 0.10 1.97 -11.62
CA LEU A 27 -1.24 1.68 -12.09
C LEU A 27 -2.13 2.92 -12.15
N CYS A 28 -1.64 4.04 -11.60
CA CYS A 28 -2.37 5.30 -11.56
C CYS A 28 -2.07 6.18 -12.77
N ASP A 29 -2.96 7.13 -13.03
CA ASP A 29 -2.67 8.28 -13.87
C ASP A 29 -1.51 9.08 -13.27
N PRO A 30 -0.39 9.29 -14.00
CA PRO A 30 0.77 10.05 -13.53
C PRO A 30 0.42 11.44 -12.99
N GLU A 31 -0.59 12.11 -13.53
CA GLU A 31 -1.00 13.46 -13.10
C GLU A 31 -1.62 13.47 -11.70
N THR A 32 -2.15 12.32 -11.26
CA THR A 32 -2.72 12.18 -9.90
C THR A 32 -1.65 11.85 -8.85
N VAL A 33 -0.45 11.46 -9.28
CA VAL A 33 0.64 11.08 -8.37
C VAL A 33 1.46 12.33 -8.02
N PRO A 34 1.56 12.70 -6.72
CA PRO A 34 2.34 13.88 -6.32
C PRO A 34 3.81 13.78 -6.74
N HIS A 35 4.41 14.87 -7.24
CA HIS A 35 5.82 14.87 -7.67
C HIS A 35 6.81 14.47 -6.57
N ASN A 36 6.48 14.75 -5.31
CA ASN A 36 7.29 14.39 -4.14
C ASN A 36 7.02 12.97 -3.60
N PHE A 37 6.19 12.17 -4.29
CA PHE A 37 5.79 10.82 -3.87
C PHE A 37 6.99 9.93 -3.50
N LYS A 38 8.01 9.88 -4.37
CA LYS A 38 9.20 9.03 -4.16
C LYS A 38 9.97 9.43 -2.89
N GLY A 39 10.15 10.74 -2.68
CA GLY A 39 10.87 11.24 -1.51
C GLY A 39 10.12 11.00 -0.19
N ILE A 40 8.80 11.16 -0.20
CA ILE A 40 7.95 10.85 0.97
C ILE A 40 8.00 9.36 1.27
N LEU A 41 7.82 8.51 0.25
CA LEU A 41 7.86 7.06 0.39
C LEU A 41 9.19 6.60 1.00
N GLU A 42 10.31 7.08 0.44
CA GLU A 42 11.66 6.73 0.90
C GLU A 42 11.92 7.20 2.34
N SER A 43 11.40 8.37 2.73
CA SER A 43 11.48 8.88 4.10
C SER A 43 10.76 7.96 5.10
N HIS A 44 9.58 7.45 4.74
CA HIS A 44 8.82 6.54 5.60
C HIS A 44 9.41 5.14 5.65
N THR A 45 9.88 4.60 4.52
CA THR A 45 10.48 3.26 4.48
C THR A 45 11.82 3.21 5.21
N ARG A 46 12.65 4.27 5.14
CA ARG A 46 13.88 4.40 5.94
C ARG A 46 13.63 4.38 7.45
N LYS A 47 12.47 4.87 7.90
CA LYS A 47 12.04 4.81 9.31
C LYS A 47 11.52 3.43 9.74
N GLY A 48 11.49 2.45 8.84
CA GLY A 48 10.98 1.10 9.10
C GLY A 48 9.45 1.02 9.14
N PHE A 49 8.74 2.03 8.63
CA PHE A 49 7.28 1.99 8.56
C PHE A 49 6.80 1.06 7.44
N ARG A 50 5.65 0.44 7.67
CA ARG A 50 4.90 -0.30 6.66
C ARG A 50 4.03 0.70 5.89
N VAL A 51 4.35 0.92 4.62
CA VAL A 51 3.63 1.84 3.74
C VAL A 51 2.80 1.05 2.72
N ILE A 52 1.54 1.44 2.50
CA ILE A 52 0.64 0.86 1.51
C ILE A 52 0.10 2.00 0.62
N GLY A 53 0.16 1.84 -0.69
CA GLY A 53 -0.47 2.76 -1.63
C GLY A 53 -1.96 2.47 -1.79
N LEU A 54 -2.76 3.53 -1.93
CA LEU A 54 -4.20 3.49 -2.13
C LEU A 54 -4.55 4.26 -3.41
N ALA A 55 -5.41 3.66 -4.22
CA ALA A 55 -5.92 4.27 -5.44
C ALA A 55 -7.38 3.86 -5.67
N THR A 56 -8.09 4.67 -6.45
CA THR A 56 -9.50 4.43 -6.77
C THR A 56 -9.80 4.77 -8.23
N LYS A 57 -10.86 4.17 -8.77
CA LYS A 57 -11.39 4.52 -10.09
C LYS A 57 -12.90 4.36 -10.08
N VAL A 58 -13.61 5.40 -10.50
CA VAL A 58 -15.05 5.35 -10.69
C VAL A 58 -15.32 4.83 -12.11
N LEU A 59 -16.12 3.78 -12.23
CA LEU A 59 -16.54 3.24 -13.52
C LEU A 59 -17.68 4.08 -14.10
N ALA A 60 -17.86 4.00 -15.41
CA ALA A 60 -18.94 4.70 -16.10
C ALA A 60 -20.31 4.21 -15.59
N THR A 61 -21.30 5.11 -15.57
CA THR A 61 -22.62 4.90 -14.96
C THR A 61 -23.48 3.85 -15.66
N ASP A 62 -23.16 3.54 -16.91
CA ASP A 62 -23.79 2.51 -17.73
C ASP A 62 -23.27 1.09 -17.46
N VAL A 63 -22.17 0.95 -16.71
CA VAL A 63 -21.58 -0.35 -16.38
C VAL A 63 -22.36 -1.02 -15.25
N THR A 64 -22.89 -2.22 -15.53
CA THR A 64 -23.53 -3.05 -14.51
C THR A 64 -22.51 -3.73 -13.61
N PHE A 65 -22.94 -4.15 -12.41
CA PHE A 65 -22.06 -4.83 -11.46
C PHE A 65 -21.55 -6.17 -11.99
N THR A 66 -22.38 -6.91 -12.72
CA THR A 66 -22.02 -8.18 -13.35
C THR A 66 -20.96 -7.99 -14.43
N GLU A 67 -21.10 -6.96 -15.26
CA GLU A 67 -20.10 -6.63 -16.29
C GLU A 67 -18.77 -6.21 -15.65
N ALA A 68 -18.82 -5.40 -14.59
CA ALA A 68 -17.63 -5.00 -13.85
C ALA A 68 -16.91 -6.21 -13.24
N ASP A 69 -17.62 -7.17 -12.66
CA ASP A 69 -17.04 -8.38 -12.05
C ASP A 69 -16.42 -9.33 -13.08
N GLN A 70 -17.02 -9.45 -14.27
CA GLN A 70 -16.50 -10.25 -15.39
C GLN A 70 -15.35 -9.55 -16.14
N THR A 71 -15.16 -8.25 -15.93
CA THR A 71 -14.09 -7.51 -16.59
C THR A 71 -12.72 -7.98 -16.13
N ASN A 72 -11.80 -8.11 -17.09
CA ASN A 72 -10.42 -8.50 -16.78
C ASN A 72 -9.80 -7.55 -15.75
N ARG A 73 -9.28 -8.12 -14.66
CA ARG A 73 -8.62 -7.42 -13.57
C ARG A 73 -7.60 -6.39 -14.03
N THR A 74 -6.81 -6.68 -15.06
CA THR A 74 -5.79 -5.74 -15.58
C THR A 74 -6.41 -4.45 -16.09
N LYS A 75 -7.61 -4.51 -16.68
CA LYS A 75 -8.36 -3.32 -17.11
C LYS A 75 -8.97 -2.56 -15.94
N LEU A 76 -9.42 -3.26 -14.91
CA LEU A 76 -9.95 -2.63 -13.69
C LEU A 76 -8.83 -1.92 -12.91
N GLU A 77 -7.64 -2.52 -12.86
CA GLU A 77 -6.47 -1.99 -12.15
C GLU A 77 -5.65 -0.98 -12.97
N SER A 78 -6.10 -0.51 -14.15
CA SER A 78 -5.39 0.50 -14.94
C SER A 78 -6.07 1.87 -14.88
N GLY A 79 -5.28 2.95 -15.03
CA GLY A 79 -5.81 4.32 -15.07
C GLY A 79 -6.52 4.73 -13.79
N LEU A 80 -6.00 4.28 -12.64
CA LEU A 80 -6.55 4.62 -11.33
C LEU A 80 -6.17 6.07 -10.96
N SER A 81 -6.94 6.71 -10.10
CA SER A 81 -6.54 7.96 -9.46
C SER A 81 -5.86 7.64 -8.14
N PHE A 82 -4.64 8.16 -7.95
CA PHE A 82 -3.91 8.00 -6.71
C PHE A 82 -4.61 8.78 -5.58
N VAL A 83 -4.87 8.10 -4.46
CA VAL A 83 -5.55 8.71 -3.30
C VAL A 83 -4.54 9.08 -2.23
N GLY A 84 -3.58 8.20 -1.94
CA GLY A 84 -2.60 8.45 -0.90
C GLY A 84 -1.86 7.23 -0.39
N LEU A 85 -1.13 7.43 0.71
CA LEU A 85 -0.36 6.42 1.42
C LEU A 85 -0.98 6.14 2.78
N LEU A 86 -1.14 4.86 3.11
CA LEU A 86 -1.40 4.39 4.47
C LEU A 86 -0.07 4.00 5.11
N VAL A 87 0.34 4.76 6.13
CA VAL A 87 1.59 4.54 6.87
C VAL A 87 1.27 3.92 8.22
N MET A 88 1.86 2.76 8.50
CA MET A 88 1.68 2.02 9.74
C MET A 88 3.03 1.70 10.36
N GLN A 89 3.12 1.76 11.69
CA GLN A 89 4.31 1.40 12.43
C GLN A 89 4.08 0.08 13.17
N ASN A 90 4.97 -0.89 12.96
CA ASN A 90 5.03 -2.06 13.82
C ASN A 90 5.82 -1.67 15.08
N GLN A 91 5.10 -1.45 16.18
CA GLN A 91 5.74 -1.11 17.44
C GLN A 91 6.55 -2.31 17.95
N LEU A 92 7.77 -2.03 18.40
CA LEU A 92 8.57 -3.02 19.13
C LEU A 92 7.98 -3.19 20.53
N LYS A 93 8.21 -4.36 21.14
CA LYS A 93 7.91 -4.50 22.57
C LYS A 93 8.75 -3.47 23.36
N PRO A 94 8.20 -2.80 24.39
CA PRO A 94 8.90 -1.75 25.12
C PRO A 94 10.29 -2.16 25.62
N GLU A 95 10.45 -3.43 25.99
CA GLU A 95 11.68 -3.99 26.55
C GLU A 95 12.76 -4.27 25.49
N THR A 96 12.36 -4.34 24.22
CA THR A 96 13.24 -4.75 23.09
C THR A 96 14.50 -3.91 23.06
N VAL A 97 14.35 -2.58 23.06
CA VAL A 97 15.50 -1.65 22.94
C VAL A 97 16.49 -1.85 24.08
N LYS A 98 16.00 -1.95 25.31
CA LYS A 98 16.84 -2.17 26.51
C LYS A 98 17.60 -3.48 26.44
N VAL A 99 16.93 -4.58 26.07
CA VAL A 99 17.55 -5.91 25.97
C VAL A 99 18.63 -5.92 24.89
N PHE A 100 18.39 -5.30 23.73
CA PHE A 100 19.39 -5.20 22.67
C PHE A 100 20.64 -4.42 23.11
N HIS A 101 20.48 -3.31 23.84
CA HIS A 101 21.62 -2.57 24.39
C HIS A 101 22.46 -3.41 25.36
N GLN A 102 21.81 -4.18 26.23
CA GLN A 102 22.50 -5.05 27.19
C GLN A 102 23.28 -6.17 26.48
N LEU A 103 22.68 -6.80 25.46
CA LEU A 103 23.34 -7.82 24.66
C LEU A 103 24.56 -7.25 23.91
N HIS A 104 24.43 -6.05 23.34
CA HIS A 104 25.53 -5.38 22.64
C HIS A 104 26.68 -5.00 23.59
N TYR A 105 26.36 -4.45 24.77
CA TYR A 105 27.34 -4.14 25.81
C TYR A 105 28.10 -5.39 26.29
N ALA A 106 27.42 -6.53 26.37
CA ALA A 106 28.02 -7.82 26.72
C ALA A 106 28.74 -8.51 25.54
N GLU A 107 28.98 -7.77 24.44
CA GLU A 107 29.61 -8.24 23.20
C GLU A 107 28.95 -9.49 22.61
N LYS A 108 27.64 -9.67 22.83
CA LYS A 108 26.87 -10.78 22.28
C LYS A 108 26.41 -10.42 20.88
N ARG A 109 26.87 -11.19 19.90
CA ARG A 109 26.40 -11.11 18.52
C ARG A 109 24.90 -11.40 18.45
N THR A 110 24.14 -10.41 18.00
CA THR A 110 22.69 -10.56 17.81
C THR A 110 22.37 -10.71 16.32
N ILE A 111 21.60 -11.74 15.97
CA ILE A 111 21.23 -12.07 14.59
C ILE A 111 19.71 -12.08 14.49
N MET A 112 19.15 -11.45 13.45
CA MET A 112 17.72 -11.57 13.15
C MET A 112 17.49 -12.74 12.19
N LEU A 113 16.79 -13.77 12.65
CA LEU A 113 16.26 -14.84 11.81
C LEU A 113 14.78 -14.54 11.57
N THR A 114 14.42 -14.25 10.32
CA THR A 114 13.05 -13.90 9.93
C THR A 114 12.60 -14.71 8.73
N GLY A 115 11.35 -15.17 8.75
CA GLY A 115 10.70 -15.83 7.62
C GLY A 115 10.00 -14.86 6.66
N LYS A 116 10.10 -13.54 6.89
CA LYS A 116 9.52 -12.54 5.99
C LYS A 116 10.41 -12.31 4.77
N VAL A 117 9.76 -12.04 3.63
CA VAL A 117 10.43 -11.57 2.40
C VAL A 117 11.24 -10.32 2.73
N ARG A 118 12.54 -10.38 2.42
CA ARG A 118 13.46 -9.25 2.52
C ARG A 118 13.09 -8.25 1.42
N ILE A 119 12.60 -7.08 1.81
CA ILE A 119 12.47 -5.94 0.90
C ILE A 119 13.83 -5.26 0.94
N GLY A 120 14.51 -5.22 -0.21
CA GLY A 120 15.89 -4.75 -0.37
C GLY A 120 16.07 -3.29 0.02
#